data_AF-A0A7C5Q967-F1
#
_entry.id   AF-A0A7C5Q967-F1
#
_cell.length_a   1.000
_cell.length_b   1.000
_cell.length_c   1.000
_cell.angle_alpha   90.00
_cell.angle_beta   90.00
_cell.angle_gamma   90.00
#
_symmetry.space_group_name_H-M   'P 1'
#
loop_
_entity.id
_entity.type
_entity.pdbx_description
1 polymer ?
#
loop_
_entity_poly.entity_id
_entity_poly.type
_entity_poly.pdbx_seq_one_letter_code
_entity_poly.pdbx_strand_id
1 'polypeptide(L)'
;MNTQPSDYLSLLPPAEIQKAGLPFWLFYLLLSVIVLLIIFNFLKNKSLRQRLSYTLAGPRRRFNRLRLQVQMRKEEQKKAELFRRLGELTSSKWPDLPEIEEIASEIRSLEEKNTALQNRWHILYRELELLKLEKQKLSANSNPRERAKEEQEKVDRRIAELEKEKAEIQRNIMATEELLSPHLETIGRVIYRLRPDREDLDFIYFQIDDLGRSIQEIKEKIENL
;
A
#
# COMPACT_ATOMS: atom_id res chain seq x y z
N MET A 1 -41.59 72.54 -40.82
CA MET A 1 -42.51 71.85 -39.88
C MET A 1 -41.73 70.72 -39.25
N ASN A 2 -41.26 70.88 -37.99
CA ASN A 2 -41.90 70.36 -36.75
C ASN A 2 -42.13 68.85 -36.85
N THR A 3 -41.68 67.93 -35.98
CA THR A 3 -41.41 67.92 -34.52
C THR A 3 -40.80 66.53 -34.20
N GLN A 4 -39.64 66.44 -33.54
CA GLN A 4 -39.39 65.97 -32.15
C GLN A 4 -39.63 64.46 -31.83
N PRO A 5 -38.84 63.88 -30.90
CA PRO A 5 -38.50 62.46 -30.81
C PRO A 5 -38.94 61.78 -29.49
N SER A 6 -38.36 60.60 -29.25
CA SER A 6 -38.12 59.90 -27.96
C SER A 6 -39.20 58.98 -27.39
N ASP A 7 -38.99 57.68 -27.61
CA ASP A 7 -39.35 56.61 -26.68
C ASP A 7 -38.08 55.79 -26.37
N TYR A 8 -37.37 56.18 -25.31
CA TYR A 8 -36.39 55.35 -24.62
C TYR A 8 -36.99 55.04 -23.26
N LEU A 9 -37.49 53.82 -23.01
CA LEU A 9 -37.74 53.28 -21.67
C LEU A 9 -38.33 51.87 -21.78
N SER A 10 -37.47 50.84 -21.75
CA SER A 10 -37.79 49.50 -21.21
C SER A 10 -36.60 48.53 -21.36
N LEU A 11 -35.48 48.85 -20.70
CA LEU A 11 -34.44 47.87 -20.36
C LEU A 11 -34.35 47.78 -18.83
N LEU A 12 -35.22 46.96 -18.26
CA LEU A 12 -35.05 46.43 -16.90
C LEU A 12 -35.17 44.90 -17.00
N PRO A 13 -34.15 44.14 -16.57
CA PRO A 13 -34.30 42.70 -16.39
C PRO A 13 -35.13 42.45 -15.12
N PRO A 14 -36.06 41.48 -15.10
CA PRO A 14 -36.71 41.09 -13.87
C PRO A 14 -35.67 40.43 -12.97
N ALA A 15 -35.41 41.05 -11.82
CA ALA A 15 -34.63 40.46 -10.74
C ALA A 15 -35.30 39.14 -10.32
N GLU A 16 -34.67 38.03 -10.68
CA GLU A 16 -34.90 36.73 -10.08
C GLU A 16 -34.57 36.81 -8.57
N ILE A 17 -35.26 35.94 -7.82
CA ILE A 17 -35.05 35.62 -6.39
C ILE A 17 -35.87 36.47 -5.41
N GLN A 18 -37.19 36.42 -5.58
CA GLN A 18 -38.08 36.26 -4.43
C GLN A 18 -38.08 34.78 -4.00
N LYS A 19 -37.13 34.44 -3.12
CA LYS A 19 -37.31 33.39 -2.10
C LYS A 19 -36.62 33.90 -0.85
N ALA A 20 -37.38 34.57 0.02
CA ALA A 20 -36.98 34.92 1.38
C ALA A 20 -36.85 33.64 2.22
N GLY A 21 -35.86 32.81 1.89
CA GLY A 21 -35.37 31.73 2.74
C GLY A 21 -34.12 32.24 3.46
N LEU A 22 -34.07 32.02 4.77
CA LEU A 22 -32.91 32.35 5.60
C LEU A 22 -31.60 31.89 4.90
N PRO A 23 -30.57 32.76 4.78
CA PRO A 23 -29.30 32.38 4.16
C PRO A 23 -28.75 31.10 4.78
N PHE A 24 -28.38 30.12 3.95
CA PHE A 24 -27.90 28.81 4.42
C PHE A 24 -26.72 28.92 5.41
N TRP A 25 -25.88 29.95 5.27
CA TRP A 25 -24.78 30.21 6.20
C TRP A 25 -25.23 30.54 7.63
N LEU A 26 -26.39 31.19 7.81
CA LEU A 26 -26.96 31.48 9.14
C LEU A 26 -27.34 30.19 9.88
N PHE A 27 -27.75 29.14 9.17
CA PHE A 27 -28.01 27.84 9.77
C PHE A 27 -26.73 27.23 10.35
N TYR A 28 -25.61 27.26 9.61
CA TYR A 28 -24.32 26.77 10.14
C TYR A 28 -23.76 27.66 11.25
N LEU A 29 -23.98 28.98 11.18
CA LEU A 29 -23.59 29.89 12.24
C LEU A 29 -24.36 29.60 13.53
N LEU A 30 -25.68 29.41 13.43
CA LEU A 30 -26.53 29.04 14.56
C LEU A 30 -26.17 27.66 15.11
N LEU A 31 -25.93 26.67 14.24
CA LEU A 31 -25.42 25.36 14.64
C LEU A 31 -24.07 25.46 15.37
N SER A 32 -23.16 26.29 14.87
CA SER A 32 -21.85 26.57 15.49
C SER A 32 -21.99 27.17 16.88
N VAL A 33 -22.88 28.17 17.04
CA VAL A 33 -23.16 28.78 18.35
C VAL A 33 -23.76 27.77 19.32
N ILE A 34 -24.70 26.92 18.87
CA ILE A 34 -25.26 25.84 19.69
C ILE A 34 -24.17 24.87 20.16
N VAL A 35 -23.29 24.44 19.24
CA VAL A 35 -22.15 23.57 19.59
C VAL A 35 -21.21 24.26 20.57
N LEU A 36 -20.92 25.55 20.38
CA LEU A 36 -20.07 26.34 21.28
C LEU A 36 -20.68 26.45 22.68
N LEU A 37 -22.00 26.65 22.78
CA LEU A 37 -22.72 26.69 24.05
C LEU A 37 -22.69 25.34 24.77
N ILE A 38 -22.83 24.24 24.03
CA ILE A 38 -22.67 22.88 24.58
C ILE A 38 -21.24 22.71 25.14
N ILE A 39 -20.21 23.11 24.39
CA ILE A 39 -18.81 23.04 24.82
C ILE A 39 -18.58 23.93 26.05
N PHE A 40 -19.13 25.14 26.09
CA PHE A 40 -18.97 26.05 27.22
C PHE A 40 -19.66 25.54 28.49
N ASN A 41 -20.88 25.02 28.36
CA ASN A 41 -21.59 24.35 29.46
C ASN A 41 -20.81 23.13 29.96
N PHE A 42 -20.27 22.35 29.03
CA PHE A 42 -19.40 21.20 29.33
C PHE A 42 -18.12 21.60 30.06
N LEU A 43 -17.46 22.69 29.66
CA LEU A 43 -16.25 23.20 30.33
C LEU A 43 -16.54 23.71 31.74
N LYS A 44 -17.69 24.36 31.94
CA LYS A 44 -18.14 24.92 33.24
C LYS A 44 -18.52 23.84 34.25
N ASN A 45 -19.08 22.72 33.81
CA ASN A 45 -19.59 21.67 34.69
C ASN A 45 -18.55 20.56 34.94
N LYS A 46 -17.85 20.65 36.09
CA LYS A 46 -16.87 19.64 36.54
C LYS A 46 -17.46 18.23 36.67
N SER A 47 -18.73 18.12 37.08
CA SER A 47 -19.44 16.84 37.24
C SER A 47 -19.71 16.13 35.90
N LEU A 48 -20.00 16.87 34.83
CA LEU A 48 -20.14 16.31 33.48
C LEU A 48 -18.81 15.75 32.98
N ARG A 49 -17.69 16.45 33.25
CA ARG A 49 -16.34 15.97 32.91
C ARG A 49 -16.02 14.63 33.58
N GLN A 50 -16.34 14.50 34.86
CA GLN A 50 -16.10 13.26 35.63
C GLN A 50 -16.99 12.10 35.15
N ARG A 51 -18.28 12.37 34.87
CA ARG A 51 -19.19 11.37 34.30
C ARG A 51 -18.74 10.92 32.91
N LEU A 52 -18.33 11.84 32.06
CA LEU A 52 -17.79 11.51 30.73
C LEU A 52 -16.50 10.70 30.83
N SER A 53 -15.61 11.02 31.78
CA SER A 53 -14.39 10.22 31.98
C SER A 53 -14.69 8.80 32.44
N TYR A 54 -15.77 8.59 33.22
CA TYR A 54 -16.18 7.27 33.67
C TYR A 54 -16.85 6.48 32.54
N THR A 55 -17.72 7.11 31.74
CA THR A 55 -18.33 6.46 30.57
C THR A 55 -17.32 6.18 29.46
N LEU A 56 -16.31 7.05 29.30
CA LEU A 56 -15.21 6.85 28.34
C LEU A 56 -14.08 5.98 28.88
N ALA A 57 -14.06 5.61 30.17
CA ALA A 57 -13.00 4.76 30.72
C ALA A 57 -12.97 3.38 30.04
N GLY A 58 -14.14 2.78 29.79
CA GLY A 58 -14.26 1.52 29.06
C GLY A 58 -13.73 1.60 27.63
N PRO A 59 -14.27 2.49 26.77
CA PRO A 59 -13.76 2.70 25.42
C PRO A 59 -12.27 3.06 25.35
N ARG A 60 -11.76 3.88 26.29
CA ARG A 60 -10.33 4.23 26.36
C ARG A 60 -9.44 3.02 26.64
N ARG A 61 -9.84 2.13 27.55
CA ARG A 61 -9.09 0.87 27.80
C ARG A 61 -9.06 -0.02 26.56
N ARG A 62 -10.21 -0.18 25.89
CA ARG A 62 -10.29 -0.96 24.63
C ARG A 62 -9.40 -0.36 23.55
N PHE A 63 -9.40 0.97 23.40
CA PHE A 63 -8.55 1.66 22.42
C PHE A 63 -7.06 1.50 22.73
N ASN A 64 -6.66 1.63 23.99
CA ASN A 64 -5.28 1.43 24.41
C ASN A 64 -4.83 -0.02 24.14
N ARG A 65 -5.67 -1.00 24.45
CA ARG A 65 -5.39 -2.41 24.13
C ARG A 65 -5.20 -2.64 22.64
N LEU A 66 -6.08 -2.09 21.80
CA LEU A 66 -5.96 -2.18 20.34
C LEU A 66 -4.67 -1.52 19.84
N ARG A 67 -4.34 -0.33 20.34
CA ARG A 67 -3.10 0.36 19.98
C ARG A 67 -1.87 -0.48 20.31
N LEU A 68 -1.82 -1.07 21.50
CA LEU A 68 -0.72 -1.94 21.91
C LEU A 68 -0.68 -3.23 21.08
N GLN A 69 -1.82 -3.83 20.74
CA GLN A 69 -1.87 -4.98 19.84
C GLN A 69 -1.33 -4.66 18.45
N VAL A 70 -1.67 -3.49 17.90
CA VAL A 70 -1.12 -3.03 16.61
C VAL A 70 0.39 -2.80 16.72
N GLN A 71 0.85 -2.19 17.82
CA GLN A 71 2.29 -2.01 18.06
C GLN A 71 3.02 -3.35 18.16
N MET A 72 2.47 -4.30 18.91
CA MET A 72 3.02 -5.66 19.04
C MET A 72 3.12 -6.35 17.68
N ARG A 73 2.07 -6.31 16.85
CA ARG A 73 2.09 -6.87 15.50
C ARG A 73 3.18 -6.26 14.62
N LYS A 74 3.43 -4.94 14.74
CA LYS A 74 4.52 -4.28 14.01
C LYS A 74 5.90 -4.77 14.45
N GLU A 75 6.11 -4.92 15.76
CA GLU A 75 7.38 -5.47 16.26
C GLU A 75 7.55 -6.95 15.87
N GLU A 76 6.47 -7.75 15.88
CA GLU A 76 6.48 -9.13 15.38
C GLU A 76 6.82 -9.22 13.89
N GLN A 77 6.27 -8.31 13.07
CA GLN A 77 6.59 -8.20 11.64
C GLN A 77 8.07 -7.86 11.41
N LYS A 78 8.61 -6.86 12.12
CA LYS A 78 10.05 -6.54 12.05
C LYS A 78 10.92 -7.73 12.45
N LYS A 79 10.51 -8.48 13.48
CA LYS A 79 11.22 -9.68 13.91
C LYS A 79 11.19 -10.77 12.83
N ALA A 80 10.06 -10.97 12.17
CA ALA A 80 9.93 -11.87 11.03
C ALA A 80 10.83 -11.44 9.85
N GLU A 81 10.89 -10.13 9.55
CA GLU A 81 11.81 -9.59 8.54
C GLU A 81 13.28 -9.85 8.87
N LEU A 82 13.69 -9.70 10.13
CA LEU A 82 15.05 -10.02 10.56
C LEU A 82 15.36 -11.52 10.44
N PHE A 83 14.40 -12.39 10.78
CA PHE A 83 14.56 -13.82 10.52
C PHE A 83 14.70 -14.12 9.03
N ARG A 84 13.91 -13.47 8.18
CA ARG A 84 14.04 -13.64 6.73
C ARG A 84 15.42 -13.23 6.23
N ARG A 85 15.94 -12.07 6.66
CA ARG A 85 17.30 -11.60 6.32
C ARG A 85 18.38 -12.56 6.81
N LEU A 86 18.22 -13.09 8.03
CA LEU A 86 19.13 -14.10 8.56
C LEU A 86 19.12 -15.37 7.69
N GLY A 87 17.95 -15.79 7.24
CA GLY A 87 17.79 -16.89 6.29
C GLY A 87 18.42 -16.62 4.93
N GLU A 88 18.22 -15.43 4.36
CA GLU A 88 18.83 -15.00 3.10
C GLU A 88 20.36 -15.05 3.17
N LEU A 89 20.94 -14.49 4.24
CA LEU A 89 22.38 -14.52 4.47
C LEU A 89 22.91 -15.93 4.64
N THR A 90 22.17 -16.76 5.38
CA THR A 90 22.57 -18.15 5.62
C THR A 90 22.52 -18.97 4.34
N SER A 91 21.42 -18.88 3.58
CA SER A 91 21.27 -19.58 2.30
C SER A 91 22.39 -19.17 1.31
N SER A 92 22.75 -17.90 1.30
CA SER A 92 23.78 -17.37 0.38
C SER A 92 25.20 -17.77 0.79
N LYS A 93 25.52 -17.76 2.09
CA LYS A 93 26.89 -17.94 2.57
C LYS A 93 27.20 -19.36 3.04
N TRP A 94 26.21 -20.09 3.56
CA TRP A 94 26.37 -21.41 4.20
C TRP A 94 25.30 -22.40 3.75
N PRO A 95 25.29 -22.74 2.45
CA PRO A 95 24.31 -23.66 1.87
C PRO A 95 24.48 -25.12 2.34
N ASP A 96 25.60 -25.46 2.96
CA ASP A 96 26.02 -26.84 3.29
C ASP A 96 25.68 -27.26 4.73
N LEU A 97 24.90 -26.45 5.46
CA LEU A 97 24.48 -26.79 6.81
C LEU A 97 23.43 -27.92 6.77
N PRO A 98 23.67 -29.06 7.43
CA PRO A 98 22.80 -30.24 7.32
C PRO A 98 21.39 -29.97 7.87
N GLU A 99 21.24 -29.07 8.85
CA GLU A 99 19.95 -28.73 9.46
C GLU A 99 19.02 -27.95 8.52
N ILE A 100 19.54 -27.41 7.42
CA ILE A 100 18.77 -26.61 6.46
C ILE A 100 18.84 -27.15 5.03
N GLU A 101 19.52 -28.27 4.80
CA GLU A 101 19.79 -28.80 3.45
C GLU A 101 18.51 -29.02 2.63
N GLU A 102 17.48 -29.62 3.23
CA GLU A 102 16.18 -29.84 2.59
C GLU A 102 15.53 -28.52 2.17
N ILE A 103 15.43 -27.56 3.09
CA ILE A 103 14.83 -26.24 2.85
C ILE A 103 15.67 -25.43 1.85
N ALA A 104 16.99 -25.52 1.93
CA ALA A 104 17.91 -24.86 1.02
C ALA A 104 17.78 -25.42 -0.40
N SER A 105 17.54 -26.72 -0.56
CA SER A 105 17.29 -27.34 -1.87
C SER A 105 16.00 -26.84 -2.52
N GLU A 106 14.93 -26.69 -1.73
CA GLU A 106 13.67 -26.11 -2.18
C GLU A 106 13.85 -24.64 -2.59
N ILE A 107 14.54 -23.84 -1.77
CA ILE A 107 14.88 -22.44 -2.07
C ILE A 107 15.63 -22.35 -3.39
N ARG A 108 16.69 -23.15 -3.60
CA ARG A 108 17.45 -23.15 -4.87
C ARG A 108 16.54 -23.43 -6.06
N SER A 109 15.65 -24.41 -5.95
CA SER A 109 14.71 -24.74 -7.04
C SER A 109 13.75 -23.58 -7.35
N LEU A 110 13.36 -22.79 -6.35
CA LEU A 110 12.51 -21.61 -6.51
C LEU A 110 13.30 -20.43 -7.08
N GLU A 111 14.53 -20.21 -6.63
CA GLU A 111 15.44 -19.17 -7.14
C GLU A 111 15.80 -19.40 -8.61
N GLU A 112 16.06 -20.65 -9.00
CA GLU A 112 16.30 -21.03 -10.39
C GLU A 112 15.08 -20.73 -11.26
N LYS A 113 13.87 -21.12 -10.81
CA LYS A 113 12.62 -20.81 -11.49
C LYS A 113 12.40 -19.30 -11.60
N ASN A 114 12.63 -18.55 -10.52
CA ASN A 114 12.46 -17.10 -10.52
C ASN A 114 13.44 -16.44 -11.51
N THR A 115 14.71 -16.85 -11.48
CA THR A 115 15.73 -16.36 -12.42
C THR A 115 15.35 -16.66 -13.87
N ALA A 116 14.85 -17.86 -14.16
CA ALA A 116 14.34 -18.21 -15.50
C ALA A 116 13.15 -17.34 -15.93
N LEU A 117 12.22 -17.07 -15.02
CA LEU A 117 11.08 -16.17 -15.27
C LEU A 117 11.52 -14.72 -15.50
N GLN A 118 12.45 -14.20 -14.71
CA GLN A 118 13.01 -12.86 -14.88
C GLN A 118 13.74 -12.72 -16.22
N ASN A 119 14.53 -13.71 -16.62
CA ASN A 119 15.17 -13.74 -17.93
C ASN A 119 14.14 -13.73 -19.06
N ARG A 120 13.09 -14.56 -18.96
CA ARG A 120 11.99 -14.57 -19.94
C ARG A 120 11.26 -13.22 -19.99
N TRP A 121 11.01 -12.61 -18.83
CA TRP A 121 10.40 -11.28 -18.73
C TRP A 121 11.23 -10.22 -19.45
N HIS A 122 12.55 -10.22 -19.27
CA HIS A 122 13.46 -9.29 -19.96
C HIS A 122 13.46 -9.50 -21.48
N ILE A 123 13.42 -10.75 -21.95
CA ILE A 123 13.32 -11.06 -23.38
C ILE A 123 12.01 -10.51 -23.96
N LEU A 124 10.88 -10.80 -23.32
CA LEU A 124 9.56 -10.32 -23.76
C LEU A 124 9.44 -8.79 -23.71
N TYR A 125 10.04 -8.16 -22.70
CA TYR A 125 10.06 -6.72 -22.60
C TYR A 125 10.76 -6.09 -23.83
N ARG A 126 11.91 -6.64 -24.23
CA ARG A 126 12.63 -6.18 -25.43
C ARG A 126 11.83 -6.42 -26.71
N GLU A 127 11.19 -7.58 -26.85
CA GLU A 127 10.34 -7.89 -28.01
C GLU A 127 9.17 -6.91 -28.13
N LEU A 128 8.50 -6.60 -27.02
CA LEU A 128 7.42 -5.60 -26.95
C LEU A 128 7.91 -4.20 -27.34
N GLU A 129 9.09 -3.79 -26.89
CA GLU A 129 9.66 -2.49 -27.22
C GLU A 129 9.93 -2.36 -28.73
N LEU A 130 10.50 -3.41 -29.34
CA LEU A 130 10.75 -3.46 -30.78
C LEU A 130 9.44 -3.39 -31.59
N LEU A 131 8.42 -4.16 -31.19
CA LEU A 131 7.11 -4.16 -31.87
C LEU A 131 6.37 -2.82 -31.72
N LYS A 132 6.50 -2.16 -30.58
CA LYS A 132 5.92 -0.81 -30.37
C LYS A 132 6.60 0.23 -31.26
N LEU A 133 7.92 0.14 -31.44
CA LEU A 133 8.66 0.99 -32.38
C LEU A 133 8.27 0.69 -33.83
N GLU A 134 8.10 -0.57 -34.20
CA GLU A 134 7.62 -0.97 -35.53
C GLU A 134 6.22 -0.42 -35.81
N LYS A 135 5.28 -0.59 -34.87
CA LYS A 135 3.95 0.01 -34.94
C LYS A 135 4.01 1.52 -35.16
N GLN A 136 4.86 2.22 -34.42
CA GLN A 136 5.02 3.66 -34.53
C GLN A 136 5.51 4.06 -35.94
N LYS A 137 6.50 3.34 -36.49
CA LYS A 137 7.01 3.57 -37.85
C LYS A 137 5.95 3.29 -38.91
N LEU A 138 5.19 2.20 -38.77
CA LEU A 138 4.07 1.87 -39.66
C LEU A 138 3.02 2.98 -39.65
N SER A 139 2.66 3.49 -38.47
CA SER A 139 1.69 4.59 -38.33
C SER A 139 2.17 5.94 -38.91
N ALA A 140 3.48 6.19 -38.89
CA ALA A 140 4.08 7.42 -39.41
C ALA A 140 4.23 7.43 -40.95
N ASN A 141 4.39 6.26 -41.57
CA ASN A 141 4.60 6.11 -43.01
C ASN A 141 3.33 5.74 -43.81
N SER A 142 2.20 5.51 -43.15
CA SER A 142 0.99 5.00 -43.81
C SER A 142 0.20 6.05 -44.59
N ASN A 143 0.17 5.89 -45.93
CA ASN A 143 -0.96 6.30 -46.77
C ASN A 143 -2.18 5.41 -46.41
N PRO A 144 -3.44 5.89 -46.52
CA PRO A 144 -4.64 5.14 -46.12
C PRO A 144 -4.96 4.00 -47.11
N ARG A 145 -4.12 2.97 -47.14
CA ARG A 145 -4.31 1.74 -47.90
C ARG A 145 -4.72 0.61 -46.96
N GLU A 146 -5.66 -0.22 -47.39
CA GLU A 146 -6.20 -1.37 -46.65
C GLU A 146 -5.11 -2.30 -46.08
N ARG A 147 -4.06 -2.56 -46.86
CA ARG A 147 -2.92 -3.41 -46.46
C ARG A 147 -2.16 -2.88 -45.24
N ALA A 148 -2.03 -1.55 -45.09
CA ALA A 148 -1.34 -0.95 -43.95
C ALA A 148 -2.15 -1.10 -42.65
N LYS A 149 -3.50 -1.10 -42.76
CA LYS A 149 -4.39 -1.37 -41.62
C LYS A 149 -4.30 -2.83 -41.18
N GLU A 150 -4.28 -3.77 -42.13
CA GLU A 150 -4.13 -5.20 -41.83
C GLU A 150 -2.80 -5.53 -41.14
N GLU A 151 -1.70 -4.92 -41.58
CA GLU A 151 -0.38 -5.08 -40.93
C GLU A 151 -0.37 -4.48 -39.51
N GLN A 152 -0.98 -3.31 -39.34
CA GLN A 152 -1.10 -2.67 -38.03
C GLN A 152 -1.95 -3.49 -37.05
N GLU A 153 -3.06 -4.08 -37.51
CA GLU A 153 -3.87 -4.98 -36.69
C GLU A 153 -3.11 -6.25 -36.29
N LYS A 154 -2.27 -6.81 -37.16
CA LYS A 154 -1.43 -7.97 -36.83
C LYS A 154 -0.43 -7.63 -35.74
N VAL A 155 0.23 -6.48 -35.85
CA VAL A 155 1.17 -5.99 -34.83
C VAL A 155 0.43 -5.73 -33.51
N ASP A 156 -0.79 -5.19 -33.56
CA ASP A 156 -1.60 -4.93 -32.37
C ASP A 156 -2.03 -6.21 -31.66
N ARG A 157 -2.44 -7.24 -32.42
CA ARG A 157 -2.73 -8.56 -31.86
C ARG A 157 -1.49 -9.16 -31.20
N ARG A 158 -0.34 -9.08 -31.86
CA ARG A 158 0.92 -9.59 -31.32
C ARG A 158 1.33 -8.87 -30.03
N ILE A 159 1.21 -7.54 -30.00
CA ILE A 159 1.46 -6.75 -28.78
C ILE A 159 0.52 -7.18 -27.65
N ALA A 160 -0.77 -7.34 -27.92
CA ALA A 160 -1.75 -7.76 -26.91
C ALA A 160 -1.45 -9.17 -26.35
N GLU A 161 -1.05 -10.11 -27.21
CA GLU A 161 -0.62 -11.46 -26.79
C GLU A 161 0.60 -11.40 -25.87
N LEU A 162 1.62 -10.64 -26.26
CA LEU A 162 2.85 -10.50 -25.47
C LEU A 162 2.63 -9.74 -24.16
N GLU A 163 1.73 -8.77 -24.13
CA GLU A 163 1.34 -8.07 -22.89
C GLU A 163 0.62 -9.02 -21.93
N LYS A 164 -0.22 -9.93 -22.44
CA LYS A 164 -0.85 -10.98 -21.63
C LYS A 164 0.19 -11.96 -21.08
N GLU A 165 1.13 -12.40 -21.90
CA GLU A 165 2.22 -13.30 -21.47
C GLU A 165 3.12 -12.63 -20.41
N LYS A 166 3.47 -11.35 -20.61
CA LYS A 166 4.22 -10.56 -19.63
C LYS A 166 3.49 -10.49 -18.28
N ALA A 167 2.17 -10.25 -18.30
CA ALA A 167 1.36 -10.18 -17.09
C ALA A 167 1.26 -11.54 -16.37
N GLU A 168 1.28 -12.64 -17.10
CA GLU A 168 1.34 -13.99 -16.54
C GLU A 168 2.71 -14.27 -15.89
N ILE A 169 3.81 -13.95 -16.57
CA ILE A 169 5.15 -14.12 -16.00
C ILE A 169 5.33 -13.26 -14.76
N GLN A 170 4.84 -12.02 -14.76
CA GLN A 170 4.91 -11.16 -13.57
C GLN A 170 4.12 -11.76 -12.39
N ARG A 171 2.94 -12.35 -12.64
CA ARG A 171 2.20 -13.08 -11.60
C ARG A 171 2.98 -14.28 -11.07
N ASN A 172 3.63 -15.03 -11.96
CA ASN A 172 4.43 -16.20 -11.56
C ASN A 172 5.69 -15.79 -10.76
N ILE A 173 6.34 -14.67 -11.10
CA ILE A 173 7.45 -14.12 -10.32
C ILE A 173 6.98 -13.79 -8.90
N MET A 174 5.89 -13.01 -8.77
CA MET A 174 5.34 -12.65 -7.46
C MET A 174 4.94 -13.88 -6.64
N ALA A 175 4.30 -14.87 -7.26
CA ALA A 175 3.92 -16.11 -6.59
C ALA A 175 5.15 -16.91 -6.11
N THR A 176 6.23 -16.93 -6.90
CA THR A 176 7.48 -17.62 -6.52
C THR A 176 8.17 -16.90 -5.36
N GLU A 177 8.20 -15.56 -5.37
CA GLU A 177 8.73 -14.75 -4.28
C GLU A 177 7.91 -14.88 -2.99
N GLU A 178 6.59 -14.98 -3.09
CA GLU A 178 5.69 -15.22 -1.95
C GLU A 178 5.96 -16.58 -1.31
N LEU A 179 6.25 -17.61 -2.11
CA LEU A 179 6.65 -18.93 -1.62
C LEU A 179 8.04 -18.92 -0.99
N LEU A 180 8.99 -18.13 -1.51
CA LEU A 180 10.36 -18.07 -1.01
C LEU A 180 10.45 -17.52 0.42
N SER A 181 9.66 -16.48 0.72
CA SER A 181 9.70 -15.75 1.99
C SER A 181 9.55 -16.64 3.24
N PRO A 182 8.56 -17.55 3.36
CA PRO A 182 8.42 -18.41 4.53
C PRO A 182 9.57 -19.42 4.68
N HIS A 183 10.15 -19.92 3.59
CA HIS A 183 11.32 -20.81 3.67
C HIS A 183 12.54 -20.08 4.25
N LEU A 184 12.81 -18.87 3.78
CA LEU A 184 13.88 -18.02 4.30
C LEU A 184 13.67 -17.67 5.78
N GLU A 185 12.45 -17.31 6.17
CA GLU A 185 12.13 -17.06 7.58
C GLU A 185 12.38 -18.32 8.44
N THR A 186 12.05 -19.50 7.91
CA THR A 186 12.25 -20.78 8.59
C THR A 186 13.73 -21.08 8.81
N ILE A 187 14.57 -20.90 7.78
CA ILE A 187 16.04 -21.00 7.91
C ILE A 187 16.54 -20.02 8.98
N GLY A 188 16.10 -18.76 8.93
CA GLY A 188 16.49 -17.77 9.93
C GLY A 188 16.15 -18.18 11.35
N ARG A 189 14.99 -18.80 11.56
CA ARG A 189 14.58 -19.32 12.88
C ARG A 189 15.44 -20.50 13.32
N VAL A 190 15.79 -21.41 12.41
CA VAL A 190 16.70 -22.54 12.69
C VAL A 190 18.06 -22.01 13.10
N ILE A 191 18.63 -21.10 12.31
CA ILE A 191 19.95 -20.51 12.57
C ILE A 191 19.98 -19.71 13.86
N TYR A 192 18.94 -18.94 14.15
CA TYR A 192 18.84 -18.23 15.43
C TYR A 192 18.79 -19.18 16.63
N ARG A 193 18.16 -20.36 16.50
CA ARG A 193 18.15 -21.39 17.57
C ARG A 193 19.50 -22.06 17.74
N LEU A 194 20.19 -22.35 16.64
CA LEU A 194 21.52 -22.95 16.67
C LEU A 194 22.57 -21.94 17.17
N ARG A 195 22.35 -20.64 16.91
CA ARG A 195 23.20 -19.50 17.27
C ARG A 195 24.69 -19.81 17.08
N PRO A 196 25.13 -20.19 15.86
CA PRO A 196 26.54 -20.37 15.58
C PRO A 196 27.33 -19.11 15.96
N ASP A 197 28.47 -19.32 16.63
CA ASP A 197 29.34 -18.25 17.09
C ASP A 197 30.06 -17.60 15.89
N ARG A 198 29.50 -16.50 15.40
CA ARG A 198 29.94 -15.81 14.17
C ARG A 198 29.69 -14.31 14.25
N GLU A 199 30.76 -13.55 14.07
CA GLU A 199 30.75 -12.09 14.13
C GLU A 199 29.77 -11.44 13.13
N ASP A 200 29.57 -12.05 11.95
CA ASP A 200 28.69 -11.48 10.93
C ASP A 200 27.19 -11.65 11.22
N LEU A 201 26.84 -12.45 12.22
CA LEU A 201 25.46 -12.67 12.68
C LEU A 201 25.14 -11.94 13.99
N ASP A 202 26.16 -11.55 14.76
CA ASP A 202 26.02 -10.93 16.08
C ASP A 202 25.09 -9.73 16.08
N PHE A 203 25.24 -8.85 15.08
CA PHE A 203 24.40 -7.67 14.97
C PHE A 203 22.93 -8.02 14.73
N ILE A 204 22.65 -9.02 13.88
CA ILE A 204 21.28 -9.47 13.59
C ILE A 204 20.69 -10.16 14.83
N TYR A 205 21.46 -10.99 15.53
CA TYR A 205 21.04 -11.61 16.77
C TYR A 205 20.68 -10.58 17.84
N PHE A 206 21.52 -9.57 18.02
CA PHE A 206 21.25 -8.47 18.94
C PHE A 206 19.92 -7.77 18.62
N GLN A 207 19.67 -7.46 17.34
CA GLN A 207 18.41 -6.85 16.92
C GLN A 207 17.18 -7.75 17.17
N ILE A 208 17.30 -9.05 16.91
CA ILE A 208 16.22 -10.03 17.15
C ILE A 208 15.92 -10.14 18.66
N ASP A 209 16.95 -10.16 19.49
CA ASP A 209 16.85 -10.21 20.96
C ASP A 209 16.19 -8.93 21.50
N ASP A 210 16.58 -7.77 20.98
CA ASP A 210 16.02 -6.47 21.36
C ASP A 210 14.53 -6.34 21.02
N LEU A 211 14.15 -6.75 19.81
CA LEU A 211 12.75 -6.84 19.41
C LEU A 211 11.98 -7.86 20.27
N GLY A 212 12.62 -8.98 20.64
CA GLY A 212 12.04 -9.97 21.54
C GLY A 212 11.66 -9.38 22.90
N ARG A 213 12.56 -8.59 23.50
CA ARG A 213 12.30 -7.87 24.76
C ARG A 213 11.18 -6.84 24.60
N SER A 214 11.23 -6.04 23.53
CA SER A 214 10.20 -5.03 23.24
C SER A 214 8.81 -5.64 23.09
N ILE A 215 8.68 -6.78 22.39
CA ILE A 215 7.41 -7.51 22.25
C ILE A 215 6.92 -7.99 23.61
N GLN A 216 7.82 -8.54 24.44
CA GLN A 216 7.47 -9.04 25.77
C GLN A 216 6.96 -7.91 26.68
N GLU A 217 7.62 -6.75 26.70
CA GLU A 217 7.15 -5.57 27.45
C GLU A 217 5.77 -5.10 26.99
N ILE A 218 5.48 -5.15 25.68
CA ILE A 218 4.17 -4.77 25.14
C ILE A 218 3.11 -5.80 25.58
N LYS A 219 3.43 -7.09 25.59
CA LYS A 219 2.53 -8.15 26.07
C LYS A 219 2.17 -7.95 27.53
N GLU A 220 3.16 -7.71 28.39
CA GLU A 220 2.94 -7.42 29.81
C GLU A 220 2.09 -6.16 30.01
N LYS A 221 2.30 -5.11 29.20
CA LYS A 221 1.45 -3.90 29.23
C LYS A 221 0.00 -4.20 28.82
N ILE A 222 -0.23 -5.12 27.88
CA ILE A 222 -1.58 -5.54 27.47
C ILE A 222 -2.26 -6.36 28.57
N GLU A 223 -1.53 -7.25 29.24
CA GLU A 223 -2.05 -8.08 30.33
C GLU A 223 -2.42 -7.27 31.57
N ASN A 224 -1.69 -6.18 31.82
CA ASN A 224 -1.90 -5.29 32.97
C ASN A 224 -2.94 -4.16 32.75
N LEU A 225 -3.67 -4.14 31.62
CA LEU A 225 -4.68 -3.10 31.25
C LEU A 225 -6.14 -3.48 31.53
#